data_AF-A0A3N9UJP7-F1
#
_entry.id   AF-A0A3N9UJP7-F1
#
_cell.length_a   1.000
_cell.length_b   1.000
_cell.length_c   1.000
_cell.angle_alpha   90.00
_cell.angle_beta   90.00
_cell.angle_gamma   90.00
#
_symmetry.space_group_name_H-M   'P 1'
#
loop_
_entity.id
_entity.type
_entity.pdbx_description
1 polymer ?
#
loop_
_entity_poly.entity_id
_entity_poly.type
_entity_poly.pdbx_seq_one_letter_code
_entity_poly.pdbx_strand_id
1 'polypeptide(L)'
;MNETKRAKVLENRNGLILLIQKVIIIIALILFMYLAFSDNMVVAPFFYMSLSLGFFISGYLLYKKNSIVAQKIAFYIAGIVLVIIAFQDLMQ
;
A
#
# COMPACT_ATOMS: atom_id res chain seq x y z
N MET A 1 -21.64 3.26 27.17
CA MET A 1 -22.32 3.58 25.88
C MET A 1 -21.44 4.34 24.88
N ASN A 2 -20.48 5.16 25.34
CA ASN A 2 -19.56 5.91 24.44
C ASN A 2 -18.45 5.03 23.83
N GLU A 3 -17.96 4.02 24.57
CA GLU A 3 -16.88 3.14 24.13
C GLU A 3 -17.32 2.17 23.01
N THR A 4 -18.54 1.65 23.10
CA THR A 4 -19.14 0.77 22.09
C THR A 4 -19.36 1.49 20.76
N LYS A 5 -19.70 2.80 20.79
CA LYS A 5 -19.77 3.64 19.58
C LYS A 5 -18.39 3.89 18.97
N ARG A 6 -17.38 4.19 19.79
CA ARG A 6 -16.00 4.39 19.31
C ARG A 6 -15.42 3.13 18.67
N ALA A 7 -15.66 1.96 19.25
CA ALA A 7 -15.21 0.68 18.70
C ALA A 7 -15.82 0.40 17.32
N LYS A 8 -17.14 0.58 17.16
CA LYS A 8 -17.83 0.42 15.87
C LYS A 8 -17.32 1.37 14.78
N VAL A 9 -17.03 2.63 15.13
CA VAL A 9 -16.44 3.61 14.19
C VAL A 9 -15.03 3.18 13.76
N LEU A 10 -14.21 2.67 14.69
CA LEU A 10 -12.86 2.19 14.40
C LEU A 10 -12.85 0.94 13.51
N GLU A 11 -13.82 0.05 13.72
CA GLU A 11 -14.01 -1.17 12.93
C GLU A 11 -14.42 -0.83 11.49
N ASN A 12 -15.36 0.10 11.33
CA ASN A 12 -15.81 0.54 10.00
C ASN A 12 -14.69 1.23 9.21
N ARG A 13 -13.86 2.04 9.88
CA ARG A 13 -12.66 2.64 9.28
C ARG A 13 -11.64 1.60 8.82
N ASN A 14 -11.40 0.56 9.64
CA ASN A 14 -10.50 -0.53 9.24
C ASN A 14 -11.02 -1.30 8.03
N GLY A 15 -12.33 -1.55 7.97
CA GLY A 15 -12.97 -2.18 6.81
C GLY A 15 -12.77 -1.35 5.53
N LEU A 16 -12.90 -0.03 5.63
CA LEU A 16 -12.70 0.88 4.51
C LEU A 16 -11.23 0.96 4.06
N ILE A 17 -10.28 0.96 5.01
CA ILE A 17 -8.84 0.90 4.71
C ILE A 17 -8.47 -0.40 3.99
N LEU A 18 -9.03 -1.54 4.42
CA LEU A 18 -8.85 -2.83 3.74
C LEU A 18 -9.43 -2.83 2.32
N LEU A 19 -10.57 -2.18 2.12
CA LEU A 19 -11.16 -2.00 0.79
C LEU A 19 -10.22 -1.19 -0.11
N ILE A 20 -9.72 -0.05 0.37
CA ILE A 20 -8.75 0.79 -0.35
C ILE A 20 -7.52 -0.02 -0.73
N GLN A 21 -6.98 -0.81 0.20
CA GLN A 21 -5.84 -1.66 -0.07
C GLN A 21 -6.09 -2.66 -1.20
N LYS A 22 -7.25 -3.33 -1.20
CA LYS A 22 -7.62 -4.26 -2.28
C LYS A 22 -7.70 -3.55 -3.63
N VAL A 23 -8.29 -2.36 -3.68
CA VAL A 23 -8.36 -1.56 -4.91
C VAL A 23 -6.95 -1.21 -5.41
N ILE A 24 -6.06 -0.77 -4.52
CA ILE A 24 -4.65 -0.47 -4.86
C ILE A 24 -3.93 -1.70 -5.39
N ILE A 25 -4.14 -2.88 -4.82
CA ILE A 25 -3.55 -4.13 -5.29
C ILE A 25 -4.05 -4.47 -6.70
N ILE A 26 -5.34 -4.30 -6.97
CA ILE A 26 -5.91 -4.53 -8.31
C ILE A 26 -5.27 -3.57 -9.32
N ILE A 27 -5.15 -2.28 -8.99
CA ILE A 27 -4.48 -1.29 -9.84
C ILE A 27 -3.03 -1.69 -10.09
N ALA A 28 -2.27 -2.04 -9.04
CA ALA A 28 -0.89 -2.48 -9.17
C ALA A 28 -0.75 -3.72 -10.08
N LEU A 29 -1.67 -4.68 -9.99
CA LEU A 29 -1.69 -5.86 -10.86
C LEU A 29 -1.96 -5.50 -12.33
N ILE A 30 -2.89 -4.58 -12.59
CA ILE A 30 -3.19 -4.10 -13.95
C ILE A 30 -1.96 -3.38 -14.52
N LEU A 31 -1.33 -2.50 -13.74
CA LEU A 31 -0.13 -1.78 -14.16
C LEU A 31 1.04 -2.74 -14.41
N PHE A 32 1.20 -3.77 -13.58
CA PHE A 32 2.20 -4.81 -13.78
C PHE A 32 1.98 -5.59 -15.07
N MET A 33 0.75 -6.04 -15.32
CA MET A 33 0.41 -6.73 -16.58
C MET A 33 0.66 -5.82 -17.78
N TYR A 34 0.22 -4.57 -17.70
CA TYR A 34 0.43 -3.61 -18.78
C TYR A 34 1.92 -3.38 -19.06
N LEU A 35 2.74 -3.19 -18.02
CA LEU A 35 4.19 -3.07 -18.14
C LEU A 35 4.80 -4.32 -18.80
N ALA A 36 4.40 -5.52 -18.35
CA ALA A 36 4.92 -6.78 -18.87
C ALA A 36 4.56 -7.05 -20.34
N PHE A 37 3.39 -6.61 -20.81
CA PHE A 37 2.94 -6.84 -22.18
C PHE A 37 3.36 -5.74 -23.16
N SER A 38 3.38 -4.48 -22.72
CA SER A 38 3.61 -3.33 -23.59
C SER A 38 5.04 -2.79 -23.54
N ASP A 39 5.83 -3.21 -22.55
CA ASP A 39 7.16 -2.68 -22.24
C ASP A 39 7.17 -1.14 -22.08
N ASN A 40 6.00 -0.58 -21.71
CA ASN A 40 5.81 0.85 -21.60
C ASN A 40 6.34 1.35 -20.26
N MET A 41 7.62 1.74 -20.27
CA MET A 41 8.37 2.24 -19.12
C MET A 41 7.74 3.48 -18.45
N VAL A 42 6.89 4.24 -19.16
CA VAL A 42 6.15 5.38 -18.58
C VAL A 42 5.22 4.93 -17.45
N VAL A 43 4.79 3.66 -17.45
CA VAL A 43 3.85 3.12 -16.46
C VAL A 43 4.56 2.53 -15.22
N ALA A 44 5.87 2.26 -15.32
CA ALA A 44 6.66 1.69 -14.23
C ALA A 44 6.63 2.52 -12.93
N PRO A 45 6.77 3.87 -12.95
CA PRO A 45 6.67 4.66 -11.73
C PRO A 45 5.31 4.51 -11.01
N PHE A 46 4.22 4.49 -11.77
CA PHE A 46 2.87 4.35 -11.22
C PHE A 46 2.65 2.97 -10.59
N PHE A 47 3.25 1.93 -11.17
CA PHE A 47 3.27 0.59 -10.59
C PHE A 47 4.00 0.58 -9.24
N TYR A 48 5.22 1.13 -9.17
CA TYR A 48 6.00 1.18 -7.94
C TYR A 48 5.33 2.03 -6.85
N MET A 49 4.71 3.16 -7.22
CA MET A 49 3.91 3.97 -6.27
C MET A 49 2.71 3.19 -5.73
N SER A 50 2.00 2.44 -6.58
CA SER A 50 0.85 1.64 -6.16
C SER A 50 1.26 0.54 -5.19
N LEU A 51 2.36 -0.17 -5.47
CA LEU A 51 2.91 -1.16 -4.54
C LEU A 51 3.32 -0.51 -3.21
N SER A 52 4.03 0.62 -3.26
CA SER A 52 4.48 1.33 -2.06
C SER A 52 3.32 1.69 -1.11
N LEU A 53 2.23 2.24 -1.67
CA LEU A 53 1.02 2.52 -0.90
C LEU A 53 0.43 1.25 -0.27
N GLY A 54 0.46 0.13 -0.99
CA GLY A 54 0.07 -1.19 -0.47
C GLY A 54 0.92 -1.62 0.74
N PHE A 55 2.24 -1.45 0.69
CA PHE A 55 3.15 -1.75 1.80
C PHE A 55 2.90 -0.84 3.01
N PHE A 56 2.68 0.46 2.81
CA PHE A 56 2.36 1.39 3.91
C PHE A 56 1.04 1.07 4.60
N ILE A 57 0.00 0.72 3.84
CA ILE A 57 -1.28 0.31 4.41
C ILE A 57 -1.14 -1.01 5.18
N SER A 58 -0.42 -2.00 4.65
CA SER A 58 -0.08 -3.23 5.38
C SER A 58 0.65 -2.94 6.69
N GLY A 59 1.68 -2.08 6.65
CA GLY A 59 2.43 -1.66 7.83
C GLY A 59 1.54 -1.00 8.89
N TYR A 60 0.64 -0.11 8.47
CA TYR A 60 -0.34 0.56 9.35
C TYR A 60 -1.33 -0.42 9.99
N LEU A 61 -1.88 -1.35 9.21
CA LEU A 61 -2.81 -2.36 9.73
C LEU A 61 -2.12 -3.30 10.73
N LEU A 62 -0.86 -3.67 10.46
CA LEU A 62 -0.05 -4.47 11.37
C LEU A 62 0.34 -3.69 12.64
N TYR A 63 0.59 -2.38 12.53
CA TYR A 63 0.82 -1.50 13.67
C TYR A 63 -0.31 -1.62 14.69
N LYS A 64 -1.57 -1.58 14.21
CA LYS A 64 -2.77 -1.66 15.04
C LYS A 64 -3.00 -3.05 15.67
N LYS A 65 -2.53 -4.13 15.03
CA LYS A 65 -2.75 -5.52 15.50
C LYS A 65 -1.77 -6.01 16.57
N ASN A 66 -0.92 -5.14 17.15
CA ASN A 66 0.17 -5.56 18.06
C ASN A 66 1.07 -6.66 17.44
N SER A 67 1.20 -6.70 16.11
CA SER A 67 2.06 -7.66 15.42
C SER A 67 3.55 -7.39 15.70
N ILE A 68 4.41 -8.33 15.29
CA ILE A 68 5.87 -8.29 15.40
C ILE A 68 6.40 -6.96 14.86
N VAL A 69 7.12 -6.20 15.70
CA VAL A 69 7.67 -4.87 15.39
C VAL A 69 8.55 -4.90 14.13
N ALA A 70 9.35 -5.96 13.97
CA ALA A 70 10.23 -6.15 12.81
C ALA A 70 9.46 -6.21 11.48
N GLN A 71 8.30 -6.87 11.43
CA GLN A 71 7.47 -6.91 10.21
C GLN A 71 7.01 -5.51 9.84
N LYS A 72 6.54 -4.72 10.82
CA LYS A 72 6.07 -3.34 10.59
C LYS A 72 7.16 -2.50 9.94
N ILE A 73 8.37 -2.52 10.52
CA ILE A 73 9.53 -1.77 10.02
C ILE A 73 9.88 -2.23 8.60
N ALA A 74 9.89 -3.54 8.33
CA ALA A 74 10.15 -4.07 7.00
C ALA A 74 9.13 -3.57 5.95
N PHE A 75 7.84 -3.53 6.28
CA PHE A 75 6.80 -2.97 5.39
C PHE A 75 7.04 -1.49 5.10
N TYR A 76 7.38 -0.67 6.10
CA TYR A 76 7.69 0.75 5.88
C TYR A 76 8.94 0.95 5.04
N ILE A 77 10.02 0.19 5.30
CA ILE A 77 11.26 0.26 4.52
C ILE A 77 10.99 -0.12 3.06
N ALA A 78 10.28 -1.23 2.81
CA ALA A 78 9.92 -1.65 1.46
C ALA A 78 9.10 -0.58 0.73
N GLY A 79 8.12 0.03 1.41
CA GLY A 79 7.35 1.15 0.87
C GLY A 79 8.23 2.34 0.48
N ILE A 80 9.13 2.79 1.36
CA ILE A 80 10.05 3.91 1.09
C ILE A 80 10.96 3.61 -0.10
N VAL A 81 11.55 2.41 -0.17
CA VAL A 81 12.42 2.00 -1.28
C VAL A 81 11.66 2.08 -2.61
N LEU A 82 10.42 1.59 -2.65
CA LEU A 82 9.58 1.65 -3.85
C LEU A 82 9.20 3.09 -4.23
N VAL A 83 9.00 3.99 -3.26
CA VAL A 83 8.79 5.41 -3.55
C VAL A 83 10.02 6.02 -4.21
N ILE A 84 11.22 5.72 -3.70
CA ILE A 84 12.47 6.23 -4.25
C ILE A 84 12.65 5.78 -5.70
N ILE A 85 12.44 4.49 -5.98
CA ILE A 85 12.50 3.93 -7.34
C ILE A 85 11.50 4.65 -8.25
N ALA A 86 10.26 4.82 -7.81
CA ALA A 86 9.24 5.50 -8.61
C ALA A 86 9.62 6.95 -8.95
N PHE A 87 10.20 7.69 -7.99
CA PHE A 87 10.66 9.05 -8.24
C PHE A 87 11.88 9.10 -9.16
N GLN A 88 12.79 8.12 -9.06
CA GLN A 88 13.91 8.01 -9.98
C GLN A 88 13.44 7.81 -11.42
N ASP A 89 12.50 6.89 -11.63
CA ASP A 89 11.94 6.61 -12.96
C ASP A 89 11.12 7.78 -13.53
N LEU A 90 10.52 8.63 -12.68
CA LEU A 90 9.80 9.84 -13.14
C LEU A 90 10.71 10.98 -13.56
N MET A 91 11.94 11.02 -13.05
CA MET A 91 12.90 12.11 -13.28
C MET A 91 13.88 11.81 -14.43
N GLN A 92 13.86 10.58 -14.96
CA GLN A 92 14.63 10.14 -16.13
C GLN A 92 13.84 10.34 -17.42
#